data_AF-A0A947VA37-F1
#
_entry.id   AF-A0A947VA37-F1
#
_cell.length_a   1.000
_cell.length_b   1.000
_cell.length_c   1.000
_cell.angle_alpha   90.00
_cell.angle_beta   90.00
_cell.angle_gamma   90.00
#
_symmetry.space_group_name_H-M   'P 1'
#
loop_
_entity.id
_entity.type
_entity.pdbx_description
1 polymer ?
#
loop_
_entity_poly.entity_id
_entity_poly.type
_entity_poly.pdbx_seq_one_letter_code
_entity_poly.pdbx_strand_id
1 'polypeptide(L)'
;MKMPDASEIRGDVSPAGMLENFAQAAENFSAMQQEHRDALAAGNCTDVFSWRQSREQAFRGLVRMLENVAARGWDNPGGVVRVREIMEKLLAGEDALQKLILARRLKVQEQLLAMRKGKEALQGYNMNKGLVPRPRYLSSRM
;
A
#
# COMPACT_ATOMS: atom_id res chain seq x y z
N MET A 1 -8.79 -44.92 28.35
CA MET A 1 -8.90 -43.83 27.37
C MET A 1 -8.56 -42.54 28.11
N LYS A 2 -7.30 -42.09 28.03
CA LYS A 2 -6.83 -40.90 28.75
C LYS A 2 -7.32 -39.69 27.96
N MET A 3 -8.12 -38.83 28.59
CA MET A 3 -8.49 -37.54 28.01
C MET A 3 -7.21 -36.70 27.87
N PRO A 4 -6.96 -36.05 26.72
CA PRO A 4 -5.86 -35.12 26.58
C PRO A 4 -6.12 -33.92 27.50
N ASP A 5 -5.05 -33.51 28.18
CA ASP A 5 -5.05 -32.38 29.11
C ASP A 5 -5.25 -31.07 28.33
N ALA A 6 -6.08 -30.16 28.86
CA ALA A 6 -6.44 -28.91 28.19
C ALA A 6 -5.25 -27.95 28.03
N SER A 7 -4.10 -28.30 28.61
CA SER A 7 -2.81 -27.65 28.48
C SER A 7 -2.15 -27.86 27.10
N GLU A 8 -2.51 -28.90 26.33
CA GLU A 8 -1.94 -29.14 24.98
C GLU A 8 -2.55 -28.25 23.88
N ILE A 9 -3.62 -27.49 24.17
CA ILE A 9 -4.33 -26.66 23.18
C ILE A 9 -3.76 -25.24 23.09
N ARG A 10 -3.02 -24.77 24.10
CA ARG A 10 -2.21 -23.54 23.97
C ARG A 10 -0.84 -23.95 23.47
N GLY A 11 -0.67 -23.99 22.15
CA GLY A 11 0.64 -24.16 21.55
C GLY A 11 1.60 -23.11 22.13
N ASP A 12 2.45 -23.54 23.05
CA ASP A 12 3.54 -22.74 23.57
C ASP A 12 4.55 -22.57 22.43
N VAL A 13 4.26 -21.59 21.57
CA VAL A 13 5.23 -21.17 20.57
C VAL A 13 6.42 -20.62 21.35
N SER A 14 7.54 -21.33 21.26
CA SER A 14 8.82 -20.91 21.84
C SER A 14 9.14 -19.47 21.42
N PRO A 15 9.79 -18.65 22.28
CA PRO A 15 10.26 -17.31 21.92
C PRO A 15 10.98 -17.23 20.57
N ALA A 16 11.77 -18.27 20.24
CA ALA A 16 12.42 -18.38 18.94
C ALA A 16 11.41 -18.52 17.78
N GLY A 17 10.39 -19.36 17.93
CA GLY A 17 9.35 -19.54 16.92
C GLY A 17 8.49 -18.29 16.70
N MET A 18 8.25 -17.49 17.74
CA MET A 18 7.56 -16.20 17.61
C MET A 18 8.40 -15.18 16.84
N LEU A 19 9.71 -15.14 17.07
CA LEU A 19 10.63 -14.28 16.32
C LEU A 19 10.71 -14.69 14.84
N GLU A 20 10.72 -15.99 14.52
CA GLU A 20 10.67 -16.44 13.13
C GLU A 20 9.34 -16.10 12.46
N ASN A 21 8.21 -16.28 13.15
CA ASN A 21 6.91 -15.88 12.62
C ASN A 21 6.84 -14.37 12.34
N PHE A 22 7.40 -13.55 13.24
CA PHE A 22 7.51 -12.12 13.02
C PHE A 22 8.42 -11.78 11.84
N ALA A 23 9.59 -12.44 11.73
CA ALA A 23 10.52 -12.23 10.63
C ALA A 23 9.87 -12.58 9.29
N GLN A 24 9.16 -13.71 9.20
CA GLN A 24 8.46 -14.11 7.98
C GLN A 24 7.35 -13.12 7.61
N ALA A 25 6.58 -12.66 8.60
CA ALA A 25 5.56 -11.64 8.36
C ALA A 25 6.17 -10.32 7.87
N ALA A 26 7.35 -9.96 8.39
CA ALA A 26 8.06 -8.76 7.98
C ALA A 26 8.62 -8.87 6.55
N GLU A 27 9.14 -10.03 6.16
CA GLU A 27 9.54 -10.32 4.78
C GLU A 27 8.35 -10.19 3.83
N ASN A 28 7.20 -10.78 4.17
CA ASN A 28 5.99 -10.68 3.36
C ASN A 28 5.53 -9.21 3.22
N PHE A 29 5.61 -8.42 4.29
CA PHE A 29 5.29 -7.01 4.24
C PHE A 29 6.29 -6.22 3.38
N SER A 30 7.58 -6.55 3.45
CA SER A 30 8.62 -5.94 2.62
C SER A 30 8.42 -6.25 1.14
N ALA A 31 8.09 -7.50 0.79
CA ALA A 31 7.75 -7.90 -0.58
C ALA A 31 6.55 -7.11 -1.10
N MET A 32 5.52 -6.93 -0.27
CA MET A 32 4.36 -6.10 -0.59
C MET A 32 4.74 -4.62 -0.81
N GLN A 33 5.64 -4.06 0.01
CA GLN A 33 6.16 -2.71 -0.22
C GLN A 33 6.88 -2.60 -1.57
N GLN A 34 7.67 -3.61 -1.94
CA GLN A 34 8.40 -3.64 -3.20
C GLN A 34 7.45 -3.73 -4.41
N GLU A 35 6.46 -4.62 -4.38
CA GLU A 35 5.43 -4.73 -5.42
C GLU A 35 4.74 -3.40 -5.70
N HIS A 36 4.35 -2.68 -4.64
CA HIS A 36 3.72 -1.36 -4.79
C HIS A 36 4.66 -0.31 -5.38
N ARG A 37 5.96 -0.35 -5.04
CA ARG A 37 6.95 0.54 -5.64
C ARG A 37 7.10 0.28 -7.13
N ASP A 38 7.20 -0.99 -7.51
CA ASP A 38 7.37 -1.39 -8.92
C ASP A 38 6.14 -1.01 -9.75
N ALA A 39 4.94 -1.19 -9.20
CA ALA A 39 3.71 -0.75 -9.84
C ALA A 39 3.63 0.78 -9.98
N LEU A 40 4.04 1.57 -8.97
CA LEU A 40 4.12 3.04 -9.08
C LEU A 40 5.19 3.51 -10.08
N ALA A 41 6.30 2.77 -10.18
CA ALA A 41 7.34 3.03 -11.16
C ALA A 41 6.81 2.82 -12.58
N ALA A 42 6.09 1.71 -12.81
CA ALA A 42 5.41 1.38 -14.07
C ALA A 42 4.23 2.32 -14.41
N GLY A 43 3.79 3.15 -13.45
CA GLY A 43 2.65 4.05 -13.63
C GLY A 43 1.29 3.36 -13.50
N ASN A 44 1.27 2.14 -12.97
CA ASN A 44 0.04 1.41 -12.69
C ASN A 44 -0.56 1.88 -11.35
N CYS A 45 -1.55 2.78 -11.43
CA CYS A 45 -2.18 3.38 -10.26
C CYS A 45 -3.64 2.93 -10.05
N THR A 46 -4.14 1.94 -10.79
CA THR A 46 -5.56 1.51 -10.70
C THR A 46 -5.90 0.91 -9.35
N ASP A 47 -4.94 0.23 -8.72
CA ASP A 47 -5.17 -0.58 -7.52
C ASP A 47 -4.70 0.08 -6.22
N VAL A 48 -4.34 1.37 -6.25
CA VAL A 48 -3.82 2.10 -5.08
C VAL A 48 -4.80 2.07 -3.89
N PHE A 49 -6.11 2.03 -4.16
CA PHE A 49 -7.13 1.93 -3.12
C PHE A 49 -7.19 0.55 -2.46
N SER A 50 -7.02 -0.54 -3.20
CA SER A 50 -7.02 -1.91 -2.64
C SER A 50 -5.72 -2.21 -1.89
N TRP A 51 -4.60 -1.60 -2.31
CA TRP A 51 -3.32 -1.68 -1.61
C TRP A 51 -3.41 -1.13 -0.19
N ARG A 52 -4.12 0.00 0.00
CA ARG A 52 -4.25 0.61 1.34
C ARG A 52 -4.85 -0.37 2.35
N GLN A 53 -5.92 -1.07 1.98
CA GLN A 53 -6.58 -2.02 2.87
C GLN A 53 -5.66 -3.21 3.18
N SER A 54 -5.03 -3.78 2.15
CA SER A 54 -4.16 -4.95 2.28
C SER A 54 -2.93 -4.66 3.13
N ARG A 55 -2.33 -3.48 2.95
CA ARG A 55 -1.18 -3.01 3.76
C ARG A 55 -1.56 -2.76 5.21
N GLU A 56 -2.68 -2.08 5.46
CA GLU A 56 -3.16 -1.81 6.81
C GLU A 56 -3.39 -3.13 7.58
N GLN A 57 -3.98 -4.14 6.91
CA GLN A 57 -4.19 -5.45 7.49
C GLN A 57 -2.87 -6.15 7.84
N ALA A 58 -1.90 -6.15 6.91
CA ALA A 58 -0.60 -6.76 7.13
C ALA A 58 0.19 -6.04 8.25
N PHE A 59 0.14 -4.70 8.28
CA PHE A 59 0.77 -3.89 9.32
C PHE A 59 0.18 -4.17 10.70
N ARG A 60 -1.15 -4.25 10.83
CA ARG A 60 -1.79 -4.65 12.10
C ARG A 60 -1.39 -6.06 12.54
N GLY A 61 -1.20 -6.97 11.60
CA GLY A 61 -0.66 -8.30 11.85
C GLY A 61 0.73 -8.24 12.50
N LEU A 62 1.64 -7.44 11.92
CA LEU A 62 2.98 -7.21 12.45
C LEU A 62 2.98 -6.60 13.85
N VAL A 63 2.14 -5.59 14.08
CA VAL A 63 2.01 -4.94 15.40
C VAL A 63 1.60 -5.95 16.47
N ARG A 64 0.58 -6.77 16.21
CA ARG A 64 0.15 -7.81 17.15
C ARG A 64 1.24 -8.83 17.44
N MET A 65 2.00 -9.24 16.43
CA MET A 65 3.11 -10.17 16.60
C MET A 65 4.23 -9.54 17.45
N LEU A 66 4.53 -8.26 17.23
CA LEU A 66 5.52 -7.52 18.01
C LEU A 66 5.10 -7.34 19.48
N GLU A 67 3.81 -7.04 19.72
CA GLU A 67 3.24 -6.97 21.07
C GLU A 67 3.35 -8.31 21.80
N ASN A 68 3.08 -9.42 21.10
CA ASN A 68 3.23 -10.78 21.66
C ASN A 68 4.68 -11.11 22.00
N VAL A 69 5.63 -10.71 21.14
CA VAL A 69 7.07 -10.85 21.41
C VAL A 69 7.47 -10.02 22.63
N ALA A 70 6.99 -8.77 22.73
CA ALA A 70 7.31 -7.87 23.82
C ALA A 70 6.73 -8.31 25.17
N ALA A 71 5.51 -8.86 25.19
CA ALA A 71 4.81 -9.28 26.39
C ALA A 71 5.46 -10.50 27.09
N ARG A 72 6.22 -11.31 26.36
CA ARG A 72 6.86 -12.53 26.89
C ARG A 72 8.30 -12.33 27.38
N GLY A 73 8.76 -11.09 27.43
CA GLY A 73 10.10 -10.73 27.93
C GLY A 73 11.16 -10.84 26.85
N TRP A 74 11.96 -9.78 26.71
CA TRP A 74 13.12 -9.73 25.81
C TRP A 74 14.36 -10.28 26.51
N ASP A 75 14.29 -11.52 26.97
CA ASP A 75 15.42 -12.15 27.69
C ASP A 75 16.57 -12.54 26.75
N ASN A 76 16.39 -12.32 25.44
CA ASN A 76 17.38 -12.56 24.40
C ASN A 76 17.80 -11.23 23.72
N PRO A 77 18.96 -10.66 24.08
CA PRO A 77 19.50 -9.46 23.44
C PRO A 77 19.67 -9.58 21.92
N GLY A 78 20.00 -10.78 21.41
CA GLY A 78 20.12 -11.03 19.97
C GLY A 78 18.78 -10.93 19.24
N GLY A 79 17.68 -11.33 19.91
CA GLY A 79 16.32 -11.15 19.40
C GLY A 79 15.93 -9.68 19.29
N VAL A 80 16.32 -8.86 20.29
CA VAL A 80 16.10 -7.39 20.28
C VAL A 80 16.76 -6.73 19.08
N VAL A 81 18.03 -7.07 18.84
CA VAL A 81 18.80 -6.51 17.72
C VAL A 81 18.17 -6.90 16.39
N ARG A 82 17.83 -8.19 16.20
CA ARG A 82 17.19 -8.67 14.97
C ARG A 82 15.86 -7.97 14.69
N VAL A 83 15.00 -7.81 15.70
CA VAL A 83 13.71 -7.10 15.52
C VAL A 83 13.94 -5.64 15.16
N ARG A 84 14.90 -4.96 15.78
CA ARG A 84 15.27 -3.58 15.42
C ARG A 84 15.69 -3.48 13.96
N GLU A 85 16.61 -4.34 13.51
CA GLU A 85 17.09 -4.34 12.12
C GLU A 85 15.95 -4.56 11.11
N ILE A 86 15.02 -5.48 11.43
CA ILE A 86 13.83 -5.72 10.62
C ILE A 86 12.97 -4.46 10.55
N MET A 87 12.67 -3.83 11.68
CA MET A 87 11.84 -2.62 11.74
C MET A 87 12.49 -1.45 10.98
N GLU A 88 13.80 -1.25 11.10
CA GLU A 88 14.54 -0.23 10.36
C GLU A 88 14.43 -0.44 8.84
N LYS A 89 14.54 -1.68 8.37
CA LYS A 89 14.35 -2.02 6.95
C LYS A 89 12.93 -1.73 6.48
N LEU A 90 11.91 -2.08 7.27
CA LEU A 90 10.51 -1.81 6.92
C LEU A 90 10.20 -0.31 6.88
N LEU A 91 10.79 0.47 7.80
CA LEU A 91 10.65 1.93 7.83
C LEU A 91 11.32 2.61 6.63
N ALA A 92 12.53 2.19 6.26
CA ALA A 92 13.18 2.64 5.03
C ALA A 92 12.37 2.22 3.78
N GLY A 93 11.78 1.02 3.84
CA GLY A 93 10.72 0.51 2.96
C GLY A 93 9.61 1.54 2.72
N GLU A 94 9.06 2.02 3.82
CA GLU A 94 7.91 2.90 3.83
C GLU A 94 8.24 4.31 3.34
N ASP A 95 9.33 4.88 3.83
CA ASP A 95 9.77 6.23 3.47
C ASP A 95 10.00 6.38 1.96
N ALA A 96 10.66 5.40 1.33
CA ALA A 96 10.87 5.46 -0.12
C ALA A 96 9.54 5.33 -0.90
N LEU A 97 8.60 4.50 -0.42
CA LEU A 97 7.29 4.37 -1.04
C LEU A 97 6.49 5.68 -0.93
N GLN A 98 6.52 6.33 0.23
CA GLN A 98 5.87 7.63 0.45
C GLN A 98 6.45 8.71 -0.47
N LYS A 99 7.78 8.78 -0.62
CA LYS A 99 8.45 9.69 -1.54
C LYS A 99 8.01 9.48 -2.99
N LEU A 100 7.91 8.22 -3.43
CA LEU A 100 7.43 7.89 -4.78
C LEU A 100 5.98 8.29 -5.01
N ILE A 101 5.10 8.05 -4.04
CA ILE A 101 3.68 8.47 -4.10
C ILE A 101 3.58 9.99 -4.25
N LEU A 102 4.34 10.76 -3.45
CA LEU A 102 4.35 12.22 -3.54
C LEU A 102 4.85 12.70 -4.90
N ALA A 103 5.96 12.15 -5.41
CA ALA A 103 6.50 12.49 -6.71
C ALA A 103 5.49 12.20 -7.85
N ARG A 104 4.77 11.07 -7.79
CA ARG A 104 3.72 10.75 -8.76
C ARG A 104 2.53 11.68 -8.66
N ARG A 105 2.10 12.05 -7.45
CA ARG A 105 1.01 13.02 -7.26
C ARG A 105 1.34 14.37 -7.91
N LEU A 106 2.56 14.87 -7.72
CA LEU A 106 3.01 16.12 -8.36
C LEU A 106 2.99 16.01 -9.88
N LYS A 107 3.52 14.92 -10.44
CA LYS A 107 3.50 14.67 -11.89
C LYS A 107 2.08 14.64 -12.47
N VAL A 108 1.14 13.99 -11.79
CA VAL A 108 -0.28 13.97 -12.22
C VAL A 108 -0.90 15.36 -12.16
N GLN A 109 -0.59 16.16 -11.14
CA GLN A 109 -1.06 17.54 -11.06
C GLN A 109 -0.54 18.41 -12.21
N GLU A 110 0.75 18.27 -12.54
CA GLU A 110 1.36 18.96 -13.69
C GLU A 110 0.69 18.56 -15.01
N GLN A 111 0.46 17.26 -15.22
CA GLN A 111 -0.24 16.75 -16.40
C GLN A 111 -1.67 17.29 -16.50
N LEU A 112 -2.42 17.30 -15.40
CA LEU A 112 -3.77 17.86 -15.36
C LEU A 112 -3.79 19.35 -15.70
N LEU A 113 -2.82 20.12 -15.19
CA LEU A 113 -2.68 21.54 -15.54
C LEU A 113 -2.36 21.73 -17.02
N ALA A 114 -1.45 20.93 -17.57
CA ALA A 114 -1.13 20.96 -18.99
C ALA A 114 -2.35 20.60 -19.86
N MET A 115 -3.12 19.58 -19.47
CA MET A 115 -4.37 19.20 -20.16
C MET A 115 -5.44 20.30 -20.08
N ARG A 116 -5.57 21.01 -18.95
CA ARG A 116 -6.50 22.15 -18.85
C ARG A 116 -6.09 23.28 -19.79
N LYS A 117 -4.82 23.65 -19.82
CA LYS A 117 -4.29 24.65 -20.77
C LYS A 117 -4.49 24.22 -22.23
N GLY A 118 -4.23 22.95 -22.54
CA GLY A 118 -4.48 22.39 -23.86
C GLY A 118 -5.96 22.43 -24.25
N LYS A 119 -6.87 22.12 -23.31
CA LYS A 119 -8.31 22.24 -23.51
C LYS A 119 -8.75 23.68 -23.74
N GLU A 120 -8.22 24.64 -22.97
CA GLU A 120 -8.48 26.07 -23.16
C GLU A 120 -7.99 26.55 -24.52
N ALA A 121 -6.79 26.16 -24.93
CA ALA A 121 -6.25 26.47 -26.26
C ALA A 121 -7.15 25.89 -27.37
N LEU A 122 -7.54 24.60 -27.28
CA LEU A 122 -8.45 23.99 -28.25
C LEU A 122 -9.84 24.65 -28.27
N GLN A 123 -10.33 25.13 -27.13
CA GLN A 123 -11.56 25.92 -27.08
C GLN A 123 -11.41 27.29 -27.73
N GLY A 124 -10.23 27.92 -27.64
CA GLY A 124 -9.90 29.16 -28.35
C GLY A 124 -9.74 28.97 -29.87
N TYR A 125 -9.23 27.81 -30.29
CA TYR A 125 -9.12 27.42 -31.71
C TYR A 125 -10.46 26.97 -32.33
N ASN A 126 -11.49 26.74 -31.53
CA ASN A 126 -12.84 26.50 -32.04
C ASN A 126 -13.44 27.83 -32.54
N MET A 127 -12.95 28.32 -33.68
CA MET A 127 -13.39 29.54 -34.36
C MET A 127 -14.89 29.54 -34.72
N ASN A 128 -15.58 28.43 -34.51
CA ASN A 128 -17.00 28.21 -34.82
C ASN A 128 -17.93 28.24 -33.59
N LYS A 129 -17.44 28.57 -32.38
CA LYS A 129 -18.30 28.81 -31.21
C LYS A 129 -19.24 30.00 -31.47
N GLY A 130 -20.42 29.71 -32.02
CA GLY A 130 -21.48 30.68 -32.34
C GLY A 130 -21.94 30.68 -33.80
N LEU A 131 -21.17 30.08 -34.73
CA LEU A 131 -21.45 30.15 -36.18
C LEU A 131 -22.03 28.85 -36.77
N VAL A 132 -21.98 27.73 -36.05
CA VAL A 132 -22.57 26.47 -36.52
C VAL A 132 -23.88 26.22 -35.77
N PRO A 133 -25.03 26.16 -36.45
CA PRO A 133 -26.30 25.81 -35.82
C PRO A 133 -26.15 24.46 -35.11
N ARG A 134 -26.59 24.40 -33.85
CA ARG A 134 -26.69 23.14 -33.09
C ARG A 134 -27.40 22.12 -33.98
N PRO A 135 -26.83 20.94 -34.27
CA PRO A 135 -27.53 19.92 -35.03
C PRO A 135 -28.78 19.54 -34.23
N ARG A 136 -29.94 19.95 -34.74
CA ARG A 136 -31.24 19.48 -34.27
C ARG A 136 -31.34 18.05 -34.77
N TYR A 137 -30.93 17.10 -33.94
CA TYR A 137 -31.27 15.70 -34.17
C TYR A 137 -32.78 15.65 -34.38
N LEU A 138 -33.18 15.11 -35.52
CA LEU A 138 -34.56 14.92 -35.91
C LEU A 138 -35.26 14.23 -34.73
N SER A 139 -36.18 14.93 -34.07
CA SER A 139 -37.10 14.33 -33.13
C SER A 139 -37.83 13.22 -33.88
N SER A 140 -37.60 11.96 -33.51
CA SER A 140 -38.41 10.87 -34.04
C SER A 140 -39.84 11.04 -33.52
N ARG A 141 -40.68 11.62 -34.36
CA ARG A 141 -42.13 11.49 -34.26
C ARG A 141 -42.57 10.75 -35.51
N MET A 142 -42.71 9.43 -35.36
CA MET A 142 -43.73 8.61 -36.00
C MET A 142 -44.13 7.55 -34.99
#